data_AF-A0A183C685-F1
#
_entry.id   AF-A0A183C685-F1
#
_cell.length_a   1.000
_cell.length_b   1.000
_cell.length_c   1.000
_cell.angle_alpha   90.00
_cell.angle_beta   90.00
_cell.angle_gamma   90.00
#
_symmetry.space_group_name_H-M   'P 1'
#
loop_
_entity.id
_entity.type
_entity.pdbx_description
1 polymer ?
#
loop_
_entity_poly.entity_id
_entity_poly.type
_entity_poly.pdbx_seq_one_letter_code
_entity_poly.pdbx_strand_id
1 'polypeptide(L)'
;MDELKKAFVNALEPVNFIICLHSIVGIVPFVRENNWTGERLSLRQIDGDKWLLVRCQIGRKEDKWTNWEKEAIESQGYFQWNHRIIINFEDSDIGDGMIDANEGPSEPKK
;
A
#
# COMPACT_ATOMS: atom_id res chain seq x y z
N MET A 1 -2.59 -3.01 -5.68
CA MET A 1 -2.85 -2.48 -4.31
C MET A 1 -3.42 -3.51 -3.33
N ASP A 2 -4.19 -4.51 -3.77
CA ASP A 2 -4.80 -5.47 -2.83
C ASP A 2 -3.79 -6.45 -2.21
N GLU A 3 -2.71 -6.78 -2.91
CA GLU A 3 -1.61 -7.56 -2.35
C GLU A 3 -0.95 -6.87 -1.16
N LEU A 4 -0.71 -5.55 -1.25
CA LEU A 4 -0.17 -4.77 -0.13
C LEU A 4 -1.10 -4.83 1.09
N LYS A 5 -2.41 -4.71 0.87
CA LYS A 5 -3.41 -4.83 1.96
C LYS A 5 -3.38 -6.23 2.57
N LYS A 6 -3.26 -7.27 1.75
CA LYS A 6 -3.19 -8.68 2.19
C LYS A 6 -1.89 -8.95 2.96
N ALA A 7 -0.75 -8.50 2.46
CA ALA A 7 0.55 -8.62 3.11
C ALA A 7 0.56 -7.89 4.46
N PHE A 8 -0.03 -6.70 4.54
CA PHE A 8 -0.13 -5.95 5.79
C PHE A 8 -0.98 -6.67 6.86
N VAL A 9 -2.11 -7.26 6.49
CA VAL A 9 -2.97 -8.02 7.41
C VAL A 9 -2.27 -9.28 7.92
N ASN A 10 -1.43 -9.90 7.10
CA ASN A 10 -0.69 -11.11 7.46
C ASN A 10 0.66 -10.82 8.15
N ALA A 11 1.04 -9.54 8.29
CA ALA A 11 2.29 -9.18 8.95
C ALA A 11 2.21 -9.52 10.45
N LEU A 12 3.25 -10.18 10.95
CA LEU A 12 3.38 -10.56 12.36
C LEU A 12 4.26 -9.59 13.16
N GLU A 13 5.14 -8.87 12.47
CA GLU A 13 6.04 -7.91 13.10
C GLU A 13 5.53 -6.47 12.89
N PRO A 14 5.47 -5.67 13.97
CA PRO A 14 5.10 -4.28 13.88
C PRO A 14 6.25 -3.45 13.30
N VAL A 15 5.97 -2.63 12.29
CA VAL A 15 6.91 -1.69 11.68
C VAL A 15 6.22 -0.36 11.37
N ASN A 16 6.99 0.73 11.44
CA ASN A 16 6.46 2.08 11.17
C ASN A 16 7.21 2.70 10.01
N PHE A 17 6.48 3.19 9.02
CA PHE A 17 7.07 3.90 7.88
C PHE A 17 6.10 4.91 7.29
N ILE A 18 6.67 5.92 6.64
CA ILE A 18 5.98 6.90 5.82
C ILE A 18 6.62 6.83 4.44
N ILE A 19 5.83 6.50 3.43
CA ILE A 19 6.27 6.38 2.04
C ILE A 19 5.49 7.38 1.19
N CYS A 20 6.24 8.10 0.38
CA CYS A 20 5.73 9.05 -0.59
C CYS A 20 5.69 8.39 -1.96
N LEU A 21 4.52 8.35 -2.58
CA LEU A 21 4.28 7.75 -3.89
C LEU A 21 3.89 8.84 -4.89
N HIS A 22 4.24 8.64 -6.15
CA HIS A 22 3.76 9.46 -7.26
C HIS A 22 3.01 8.56 -8.22
N SER A 23 1.73 8.83 -8.42
CA SER A 23 0.87 8.04 -9.31
C SER A 23 -0.22 8.92 -9.92
N ILE A 24 -0.36 8.77 -11.24
CA ILE A 24 -1.26 9.52 -12.11
C ILE A 24 -2.61 8.83 -12.36
N VAL A 25 -2.74 7.53 -12.07
CA VAL A 25 -3.96 6.76 -12.41
C VAL A 25 -4.24 5.61 -11.42
N GLY A 26 -5.52 5.38 -11.13
CA GLY A 26 -6.02 4.09 -10.60
C GLY A 26 -5.83 3.85 -9.09
N ILE A 27 -5.17 4.76 -8.37
CA ILE A 27 -5.02 4.64 -6.92
C ILE A 27 -6.24 5.20 -6.20
N VAL A 28 -6.82 4.40 -5.29
CA VAL A 28 -7.94 4.79 -4.43
C VAL A 28 -7.45 4.90 -2.99
N PRO A 29 -7.79 5.98 -2.25
CA PRO A 29 -7.49 6.10 -0.83
C PRO A 29 -8.07 4.92 -0.04
N PHE A 30 -7.36 4.46 0.98
CA PHE A 30 -7.91 3.44 1.89
C PHE A 30 -7.28 3.53 3.27
N VAL A 31 -7.98 2.92 4.23
CA VAL A 31 -7.48 2.65 5.57
C VAL A 31 -7.69 1.17 5.86
N ARG A 32 -6.65 0.52 6.38
CA ARG A 32 -6.66 -0.89 6.77
C ARG A 32 -6.05 -1.00 8.16
N GLU A 33 -6.70 -1.75 9.04
CA GLU A 33 -6.19 -2.02 10.39
C GLU A 33 -5.79 -3.49 10.51
N ASN A 34 -4.69 -3.72 11.21
CA ASN A 34 -4.22 -5.03 11.64
C ASN A 34 -4.37 -5.10 13.15
N ASN A 35 -5.43 -5.77 13.61
CA ASN A 35 -5.73 -5.95 15.03
C ASN A 35 -4.75 -6.87 15.76
N TRP A 36 -3.95 -7.65 15.03
CA TRP A 36 -2.98 -8.58 15.60
C TRP A 36 -1.72 -7.85 16.04
N THR A 37 -1.20 -6.96 15.19
CA THR A 37 -0.03 -6.12 15.51
C THR A 37 -0.42 -4.79 16.16
N GLY A 38 -1.71 -4.44 16.15
CA GLY A 38 -2.20 -3.15 16.61
C GLY A 38 -1.71 -2.01 15.73
N GLU A 39 -1.74 -2.18 14.41
CA GLU A 39 -1.25 -1.20 13.44
C GLU A 39 -2.30 -0.79 12.43
N ARG A 40 -2.15 0.42 11.88
CA ARG A 40 -2.96 0.99 10.81
C ARG A 40 -2.07 1.27 9.60
N LEU A 41 -2.55 0.87 8.44
CA LEU A 41 -2.02 1.25 7.14
C LEU A 41 -3.04 2.17 6.46
N SER A 42 -2.64 3.40 6.13
CA SER A 42 -3.49 4.33 5.39
C SER A 42 -2.78 4.87 4.17
N LEU A 43 -3.53 4.96 3.07
CA LEU A 43 -3.11 5.62 1.85
C LEU A 43 -4.05 6.81 1.59
N ARG A 44 -3.47 8.00 1.41
CA ARG A 44 -4.23 9.22 1.08
C ARG A 44 -3.49 10.06 0.05
N GLN A 45 -4.25 10.76 -0.77
CA GLN A 45 -3.73 11.76 -1.71
C GLN A 45 -3.34 13.02 -0.93
N ILE A 46 -2.20 13.62 -1.25
CA ILE A 46 -1.73 14.86 -0.60
C ILE A 46 -1.73 16.05 -1.54
N ASP A 47 -1.35 15.88 -2.81
CA ASP A 47 -1.20 16.97 -3.78
C ASP A 47 -1.09 16.41 -5.21
N GLY A 48 -2.08 16.66 -6.07
CA GLY A 48 -2.12 16.15 -7.45
C GLY A 48 -1.82 14.65 -7.49
N ASP A 49 -0.75 14.27 -8.18
CA ASP A 49 -0.34 12.88 -8.34
C ASP A 49 0.48 12.33 -7.16
N LYS A 50 0.62 13.09 -6.06
CA LYS A 50 1.36 12.66 -4.88
C LYS A 50 0.44 12.00 -3.86
N TRP A 51 0.89 10.86 -3.38
CA TRP A 51 0.20 10.01 -2.42
C TRP A 51 1.10 9.70 -1.24
N LEU A 52 0.50 9.53 -0.07
CA LEU A 52 1.20 9.23 1.17
C LEU A 52 0.68 7.92 1.73
N LEU A 53 1.56 6.92 1.79
CA LEU A 53 1.32 5.62 2.41
C LEU A 53 1.96 5.63 3.80
N VAL A 54 1.14 5.40 4.81
CA VAL A 54 1.50 5.56 6.22
C VAL A 54 1.19 4.26 6.95
N ARG A 55 2.19 3.62 7.54
CA ARG A 55 2.01 2.49 8.47
C ARG A 55 2.43 2.92 9.87
N CYS A 56 1.51 2.83 10.84
CA CYS A 56 1.73 3.26 12.22
C CYS A 56 0.98 2.39 13.24
N GLN A 57 1.40 2.41 14.52
CA GLN A 57 0.70 1.73 15.62
C GLN A 57 -0.59 2.48 16.07
N ILE A 58 -1.66 1.74 16.38
CA ILE A 58 -3.04 2.21 16.67
C ILE A 58 -3.19 2.99 18.00
N GLY A 59 -2.13 3.15 18.81
CA GLY A 59 -2.19 3.83 20.11
C GLY A 59 -1.17 4.94 20.34
N ARG A 60 -0.68 5.61 19.29
CA ARG A 60 0.51 6.47 19.37
C ARG A 60 0.18 7.99 19.41
N LYS A 61 1.05 8.77 20.08
CA LYS A 61 1.03 10.25 20.11
C LYS A 61 1.03 10.85 18.70
N GLU A 62 -0.09 11.47 18.33
CA GLU A 62 -0.33 12.09 17.02
C GLU A 62 0.65 13.24 16.72
N ASP A 63 1.16 13.94 17.74
CA ASP A 63 2.02 15.12 17.57
C ASP A 63 3.33 14.83 16.84
N LYS A 64 4.02 13.75 17.22
CA LYS A 64 5.31 13.39 16.61
C LYS A 64 5.12 12.95 15.16
N TRP A 65 4.00 12.29 14.89
CA TRP A 65 3.69 11.77 13.57
C TRP A 65 3.28 12.87 12.60
N THR A 66 2.49 13.83 13.08
CA THR A 66 2.17 15.05 12.32
C THR A 66 3.44 15.79 11.89
N ASN A 67 4.44 15.89 12.77
CA ASN A 67 5.73 16.48 12.42
C ASN A 67 6.49 15.65 11.37
N TRP A 68 6.54 14.32 11.52
CA TRP A 68 7.21 13.45 10.54
C TRP A 68 6.51 13.41 9.19
N GLU A 69 5.18 13.48 9.15
CA GLU A 69 4.43 13.59 7.90
C GLU A 69 4.70 14.93 7.21
N LYS A 70 4.70 16.02 7.97
CA LYS A 70 5.07 17.34 7.46
C LYS A 70 6.49 17.35 6.91
N GLU A 71 7.46 16.84 7.67
CA GLU A 71 8.84 16.70 7.23
C GLU A 71 8.94 15.83 5.96
N ALA A 72 8.21 14.71 5.88
CA ALA A 72 8.21 13.86 4.69
C ALA A 72 7.65 14.57 3.45
N ILE A 73 6.59 15.38 3.60
CA ILE A 73 5.98 16.15 2.51
C ILE A 73 6.88 17.32 2.08
N GLU A 74 7.47 18.06 3.03
CA GLU A 74 8.40 19.17 2.73
C GLU A 74 9.71 18.65 2.12
N SER A 75 10.20 17.51 2.62
CA SER A 75 11.39 16.82 2.14
C SER A 75 11.25 16.31 0.69
N GLN A 76 10.03 16.01 0.24
CA GLN A 76 9.80 15.65 -1.17
C GLN A 76 10.30 16.71 -2.16
N GLY A 77 10.25 18.00 -1.83
CA GLY A 77 10.73 19.05 -2.73
C GLY A 77 12.26 19.10 -2.86
N TYR A 78 13.00 18.74 -1.79
CA TYR A 78 14.44 18.95 -1.67
C TYR A 78 15.29 17.68 -1.75
N PHE A 79 14.78 16.51 -1.33
CA PHE A 79 15.56 15.26 -1.19
C PHE A 79 15.28 14.23 -2.29
N GLN A 80 14.34 14.48 -3.19
CA GLN A 80 13.98 13.56 -4.29
C GLN A 80 15.08 13.32 -5.33
N TRP A 81 16.17 14.10 -5.33
CA TRP A 81 17.26 13.88 -6.29
C TRP A 81 18.29 12.84 -5.82
N ASN A 82 18.38 12.54 -4.51
CA ASN A 82 19.43 11.67 -3.96
C ASN A 82 18.93 10.41 -3.21
N HIS A 83 17.66 10.34 -2.79
CA HIS A 83 17.10 9.21 -2.02
C HIS A 83 15.73 8.74 -2.55
N ARG A 84 15.57 8.70 -3.87
CA ARG A 84 14.30 8.33 -4.52
C ARG A 84 14.24 6.82 -4.75
N ILE A 85 13.44 6.11 -3.96
CA ILE A 85 13.01 4.76 -4.33
C ILE A 85 11.81 4.93 -5.27
N ILE A 86 12.06 4.87 -6.59
CA ILE A 86 11.00 4.83 -7.59
C ILE A 86 10.51 3.38 -7.66
N ILE A 87 9.39 3.09 -7.01
CA ILE A 87 8.70 1.82 -7.19
C ILE A 87 7.71 2.03 -8.35
N ASN A 88 8.15 1.69 -9.56
CA ASN A 88 7.26 1.63 -10.70
C ASN A 88 6.43 0.36 -10.59
N PHE A 89 5.12 0.49 -10.42
CA PHE A 89 4.20 -0.63 -10.59
C PHE A 89 3.80 -0.62 -12.06
N GLU A 90 4.51 -1.40 -12.88
CA GLU A 90 4.06 -1.63 -14.26
C GLU A 90 2.75 -2.42 -14.19
N ASP A 91 1.68 -1.79 -14.66
CA ASP A 91 0.31 -2.35 -14.66
C ASP A 91 0.19 -3.61 -15.54
N SER A 92 1.25 -3.96 -16.26
CA SER A 92 1.32 -5.08 -17.18
C SER A 92 1.14 -6.46 -16.53
N ASP A 93 1.38 -6.58 -15.22
CA ASP A 93 1.28 -7.86 -14.50
C ASP A 93 0.12 -7.92 -13.47
N ILE A 94 -0.70 -6.86 -13.34
CA ILE A 94 -1.85 -6.86 -12.41
C ILE A 94 -3.13 -7.17 -13.19
N GLY A 95 -3.25 -8.42 -13.63
CA GLY A 95 -4.53 -8.96 -14.09
C GLY A 95 -4.45 -9.95 -15.23
N ASP A 96 -4.05 -11.19 -14.96
CA ASP A 96 -4.79 -12.36 -15.44
C ASP A 96 -4.48 -13.57 -14.55
N GLY A 97 -5.20 -13.67 -13.44
CA GLY A 97 -5.14 -14.79 -12.50
C GLY A 97 -6.42 -15.62 -12.55
N MET A 98 -7.08 -15.72 -13.71
CA MET A 98 -8.17 -16.67 -13.87
C MET A 98 -7.56 -18.04 -14.15
N ILE A 99 -7.37 -18.82 -13.08
CA ILE A 99 -7.07 -20.24 -13.16
C ILE A 99 -8.26 -20.99 -13.78
N ASP A 100 -8.27 -21.11 -15.11
CA ASP A 100 -9.05 -22.14 -15.79
C ASP A 100 -8.40 -23.49 -15.51
N ALA A 101 -8.97 -24.24 -14.56
CA ALA A 101 -8.83 -25.69 -14.48
C ALA A 101 -9.89 -26.26 -13.55
N ASN A 102 -10.96 -26.80 -14.13
CA ASN A 102 -11.44 -28.16 -13.85
C ASN A 102 -12.48 -28.55 -14.91
N GLU A 103 -12.00 -28.98 -16.08
CA GLU A 103 -12.72 -29.99 -16.86
C GLU A 103 -12.84 -31.26 -15.98
N GLY A 104 -14.00 -31.43 -15.34
CA GLY A 104 -14.41 -32.67 -14.70
C GLY A 104 -15.05 -33.63 -15.73
N PRO A 105 -14.89 -34.95 -15.58
CA PRO A 105 -14.96 -35.91 -16.67
C PRO A 105 -16.38 -36.18 -17.17
N SER A 106 -16.45 -36.53 -18.45
CA SER A 106 -17.61 -36.84 -19.26
C SER A 106 -18.52 -37.93 -18.65
N GLU A 107 -19.83 -37.72 -18.72
CA GLU A 107 -20.87 -38.69 -18.36
C GLU A 107 -20.68 -40.05 -19.09
N PRO A 108 -21.01 -41.19 -18.44
CA PRO A 108 -21.03 -42.46 -19.13
C PRO A 108 -22.26 -42.52 -20.05
N LYS A 109 -22.01 -42.90 -21.31
CA LYS A 109 -23.07 -43.19 -22.29
C LYS A 109 -23.93 -44.37 -21.78
N LYS A 110 -25.25 -44.23 -21.96
CA LYS A 110 -26.27 -45.27 -21.75
C LYS A 110 -25.93 -46.59 -22.44
#